data_AF-A0A850ICR2-F1
#
_entry.id   AF-A0A850ICR2-F1
#
_cell.length_a   1.000
_cell.length_b   1.000
_cell.length_c   1.000
_cell.angle_alpha   90.00
_cell.angle_beta   90.00
_cell.angle_gamma   90.00
#
_symmetry.space_group_name_H-M   'P 1'
#
loop_
_entity.id
_entity.type
_entity.pdbx_description
1 polymer ?
#
loop_
_entity_poly.entity_id
_entity_poly.type
_entity_poly.pdbx_seq_one_letter_code
_entity_poly.pdbx_strand_id
1 'polypeptide(L)'
;MTIGAFINETIDSLDLIAGHYETGGVLYDEMRVLSIDGDCIGYEITGSVDVTLHYGSGSDGAMIGENFLFVCTTAATTAEPLQLLSDQTEMKVDTSSWHGEPEEEEDAS
;
A
#
# COMPACT_ATOMS: atom_id res chain seq x y z
N MET A 1 -11.43 -11.66 4.25
CA MET A 1 -10.79 -10.34 4.32
C MET A 1 -11.57 -9.37 3.45
N THR A 2 -12.20 -8.37 4.05
CA THR A 2 -12.86 -7.32 3.27
C THR A 2 -11.80 -6.30 2.89
N ILE A 3 -11.85 -5.83 1.64
CA ILE A 3 -10.96 -4.78 1.10
C ILE A 3 -10.98 -3.47 1.92
N GLY A 4 -11.84 -3.34 2.92
CA GLY A 4 -11.87 -2.19 3.83
C GLY A 4 -10.66 -2.08 4.76
N ALA A 5 -10.02 -3.19 5.14
CA ALA A 5 -8.77 -3.13 5.93
C ALA A 5 -7.56 -2.69 5.07
N PHE A 6 -7.65 -2.89 3.75
CA PHE A 6 -6.66 -2.51 2.74
C PHE A 6 -6.39 -1.00 2.68
N ILE A 7 -7.37 -0.18 3.05
CA ILE A 7 -7.35 1.26 2.80
C ILE A 7 -6.79 2.05 3.99
N ASN A 8 -6.93 1.56 5.23
CA ASN A 8 -6.69 2.39 6.42
C ASN A 8 -5.21 2.59 6.82
N GLU A 9 -4.27 1.71 6.43
CA GLU A 9 -2.82 1.96 6.64
C GLU A 9 -2.14 2.64 5.45
N THR A 10 -2.72 2.52 4.26
CA THR A 10 -2.35 3.29 3.05
C THR A 10 -2.43 4.81 3.30
N ILE A 11 -3.23 5.22 4.30
CA ILE A 11 -3.54 6.61 4.65
C ILE A 11 -2.32 7.42 5.08
N ASP A 12 -1.45 6.92 5.95
CA ASP A 12 -0.39 7.76 6.53
C ASP A 12 0.66 8.20 5.49
N SER A 13 0.99 7.31 4.55
CA SER A 13 1.96 7.63 3.48
C SER A 13 1.36 8.51 2.37
N LEU A 14 0.06 8.33 2.05
CA LEU A 14 -0.62 9.11 1.03
C LEU A 14 -1.09 10.47 1.55
N ASP A 15 -1.42 10.60 2.84
CA ASP A 15 -1.74 11.87 3.49
C ASP A 15 -0.58 12.87 3.42
N LEU A 16 0.67 12.37 3.39
CA LEU A 16 1.87 13.19 3.18
C LEU A 16 1.99 13.73 1.75
N ILE A 17 1.31 13.08 0.79
CA ILE A 17 1.36 13.42 -0.64
C ILE A 17 0.21 14.33 -1.02
N ALA A 18 -1.02 14.00 -0.59
CA ALA A 18 -2.22 14.76 -0.91
C ALA A 18 -3.14 14.90 0.29
N GLY A 19 -3.74 16.10 0.46
CA GLY A 19 -4.72 16.34 1.52
C GLY A 19 -6.04 15.57 1.34
N HIS A 20 -6.26 14.97 0.16
CA HIS A 20 -7.32 14.01 -0.11
C HIS A 20 -6.89 13.05 -1.22
N TYR A 21 -7.24 11.78 -1.10
CA TYR A 21 -7.03 10.78 -2.15
C TYR A 21 -8.15 9.74 -2.13
N GLU A 22 -8.32 9.06 -3.26
CA GLU A 22 -9.20 7.92 -3.43
C GLU A 22 -8.39 6.71 -3.86
N THR A 23 -8.54 5.57 -3.17
CA THR A 23 -7.95 4.30 -3.60
C THR A 23 -8.88 3.62 -4.61
N GLY A 24 -8.30 3.16 -5.71
CA GLY A 24 -9.00 2.52 -6.82
C GLY A 24 -8.82 1.00 -6.81
N GLY A 25 -8.33 0.47 -7.92
CA GLY A 25 -8.10 -0.95 -8.11
C GLY A 25 -6.91 -1.47 -7.29
N VAL A 26 -7.04 -2.72 -6.83
CA VAL A 26 -5.98 -3.47 -6.16
C VAL A 26 -5.61 -4.65 -7.03
N LEU A 27 -4.34 -4.75 -7.39
CA LEU A 27 -3.80 -5.86 -8.15
C LEU A 27 -2.84 -6.66 -7.28
N TYR A 28 -3.07 -7.97 -7.19
CA TYR A 28 -2.19 -8.90 -6.50
C TYR A 28 -1.25 -9.54 -7.51
N ASP A 29 0.06 -9.46 -7.25
CA ASP A 29 1.08 -10.05 -8.12
C ASP A 29 1.55 -11.39 -7.58
N GLU A 30 1.96 -11.45 -6.31
CA GLU A 30 2.49 -12.65 -5.68
C GLU A 30 2.01 -12.78 -4.23
N MET A 31 1.82 -14.03 -3.80
CA MET A 31 1.61 -14.39 -2.39
C MET A 31 2.59 -15.49 -2.02
N ARG A 32 3.38 -15.27 -0.97
CA ARG A 32 4.39 -16.22 -0.47
C ARG A 32 4.19 -16.51 1.01
N VAL A 33 4.50 -17.74 1.42
CA VAL A 33 4.53 -18.13 2.82
C VAL A 33 5.84 -17.64 3.44
N LEU A 34 5.74 -16.87 4.52
CA LEU A 34 6.89 -16.40 5.31
C LEU A 34 7.24 -17.37 6.45
N SER A 35 6.22 -17.91 7.13
CA SER A 35 6.39 -18.81 8.26
C SER A 35 5.20 -19.77 8.39
N ILE A 36 5.44 -20.91 9.04
CA ILE A 36 4.40 -21.86 9.43
C ILE A 36 4.72 -22.31 10.85
N ASP A 37 3.78 -22.07 11.75
CA ASP A 37 3.83 -22.45 13.14
C ASP A 37 2.69 -23.47 13.42
N GLY A 38 2.53 -23.91 14.67
CA GLY A 38 1.52 -24.92 15.02
C GLY A 38 0.07 -24.50 14.69
N ASP A 39 -0.22 -23.21 14.84
CA ASP A 39 -1.57 -22.67 14.74
C ASP A 39 -1.75 -21.66 13.59
N CYS A 40 -0.66 -21.08 13.08
CA CYS A 40 -0.70 -19.99 12.09
C CYS A 40 0.26 -20.20 10.91
N ILE A 41 -0.11 -19.61 9.77
CA ILE A 41 0.72 -19.47 8.58
C ILE A 41 0.87 -17.97 8.32
N GLY A 42 2.11 -17.49 8.28
CA GLY A 42 2.42 -16.11 7.89
C GLY A 42 2.57 -15.99 6.38
N TYR A 43 2.03 -14.92 5.80
CA TYR A 43 2.11 -14.61 4.38
C TYR A 43 2.68 -13.22 4.13
N GLU A 44 3.32 -13.07 2.98
CA GLU A 44 3.56 -11.78 2.36
C GLU A 44 2.86 -11.77 1.00
N ILE A 45 2.21 -10.65 0.71
CA ILE A 45 1.50 -10.40 -0.53
C ILE A 45 2.08 -9.12 -1.13
N THR A 46 2.50 -9.17 -2.38
CA THR A 46 2.95 -7.99 -3.12
C THR A 46 1.98 -7.67 -4.24
N GLY A 47 1.93 -6.40 -4.61
CA GLY A 47 1.05 -5.95 -5.68
C GLY A 47 1.13 -4.47 -5.93
N SER A 48 0.11 -3.94 -6.56
CA SER A 48 -0.05 -2.50 -6.79
C SER A 48 -1.44 -2.01 -6.45
N VAL A 49 -1.53 -0.73 -6.09
CA VAL A 49 -2.77 -0.02 -5.82
C VAL A 49 -2.83 1.23 -6.68
N ASP A 50 -3.94 1.40 -7.38
CA ASP A 50 -4.24 2.64 -8.08
C ASP A 50 -4.72 3.68 -7.05
N VAL A 51 -4.17 4.89 -7.12
CA VAL A 51 -4.50 6.00 -6.24
C VAL A 51 -4.81 7.22 -7.09
N THR A 52 -5.95 7.84 -6.84
CA THR A 52 -6.25 9.17 -7.39
C THR A 52 -5.96 10.20 -6.30
N LEU A 53 -5.00 11.07 -6.54
CA LEU A 53 -4.59 12.15 -5.65
C LEU A 53 -5.36 13.42 -6.02
N HIS A 54 -5.98 14.08 -5.03
CA HIS A 54 -6.79 15.28 -5.24
C HIS A 54 -6.08 16.50 -4.63
N TYR A 55 -5.96 17.55 -5.44
CA TYR A 55 -5.33 18.81 -5.06
C TYR A 55 -6.25 19.99 -5.35
N GLY A 56 -6.11 21.06 -4.56
CA GLY A 56 -6.92 22.27 -4.72
C GLY A 56 -8.39 22.09 -4.29
N SER A 57 -9.17 23.15 -4.41
CA SER A 57 -10.62 23.12 -4.13
C SER A 57 -11.37 24.03 -5.11
N GLY A 58 -12.66 23.78 -5.33
CA GLY A 58 -13.49 24.60 -6.22
C GLY A 58 -13.14 24.44 -7.71
N SER A 59 -12.98 25.55 -8.44
CA SER A 59 -12.69 25.55 -9.89
C SER A 59 -11.26 25.13 -10.23
N ASP A 60 -10.34 25.16 -9.26
CA ASP A 60 -8.91 24.92 -9.46
C ASP A 60 -8.50 23.52 -8.95
N GLY A 61 -9.48 22.64 -8.77
CA GLY A 61 -9.25 21.25 -8.39
C GLY A 61 -8.51 20.49 -9.49
N ALA A 62 -7.50 19.72 -9.11
CA ALA A 62 -6.77 18.81 -9.99
C ALA A 62 -6.79 17.39 -9.42
N MET A 63 -6.82 16.41 -10.32
CA MET A 63 -6.76 14.98 -10.00
C MET A 63 -5.59 14.35 -10.75
N ILE A 64 -4.78 13.56 -10.06
CA ILE A 64 -3.65 12.82 -10.65
C ILE A 64 -3.83 11.35 -10.30
N GLY A 65 -3.89 10.50 -11.32
CA GLY A 65 -3.91 9.05 -11.14
C GLY A 65 -2.49 8.50 -11.11
N GLU A 66 -2.15 7.80 -10.03
CA GLU A 66 -0.87 7.14 -9.82
C GLU A 66 -1.08 5.67 -9.47
N ASN A 67 -0.04 4.87 -9.65
CA ASN A 67 -0.01 3.47 -9.24
C ASN A 67 1.20 3.26 -8.33
N PHE A 68 0.95 2.77 -7.12
CA PHE A 68 2.00 2.52 -6.13
C PHE A 68 2.09 1.04 -5.82
N LEU A 69 3.32 0.55 -5.68
CA LEU A 69 3.57 -0.82 -5.22
C LEU A 69 3.24 -0.93 -3.74
N PHE A 70 2.81 -2.10 -3.31
CA PHE A 70 2.62 -2.41 -1.90
C PHE A 70 3.22 -3.75 -1.50
N VAL A 71 3.53 -3.85 -0.21
CA VAL A 71 3.82 -5.10 0.49
C VAL A 71 2.85 -5.22 1.65
N CYS A 72 2.17 -6.36 1.74
CA CYS A 72 1.21 -6.68 2.79
C CYS A 72 1.67 -7.95 3.51
N THR A 73 1.87 -7.89 4.81
CA THR A 73 2.10 -9.06 5.66
C THR A 73 0.82 -9.42 6.39
N THR A 74 0.46 -10.69 6.40
CA THR A 74 -0.77 -11.17 7.03
C THR A 74 -0.58 -12.59 7.56
N ALA A 75 -1.58 -13.12 8.25
CA ALA A 75 -1.58 -14.50 8.73
C ALA A 75 -2.91 -15.20 8.47
N ALA A 76 -2.92 -16.52 8.46
CA ALA A 76 -4.12 -17.34 8.54
C ALA A 76 -3.91 -18.48 9.54
N THR A 77 -4.98 -19.09 10.03
CA THR A 77 -4.83 -20.28 10.86
C THR A 77 -4.47 -21.50 10.01
N THR A 78 -3.78 -22.48 10.58
CA THR A 78 -3.48 -23.75 9.88
C THR A 78 -4.76 -24.54 9.55
N ALA A 79 -5.84 -24.34 10.31
CA ALA A 79 -7.15 -24.93 10.05
C ALA A 79 -7.88 -24.28 8.87
N GLU A 80 -7.67 -22.98 8.66
CA GLU A 80 -8.31 -22.18 7.60
C GLU A 80 -7.27 -21.34 6.84
N PRO A 81 -6.34 -21.97 6.08
CA PRO A 81 -5.14 -21.32 5.55
C PRO A 81 -5.41 -20.22 4.51
N LEU A 82 -6.64 -20.13 3.99
CA LEU A 82 -7.08 -19.12 3.04
C LEU A 82 -7.93 -18.01 3.70
N GLN A 83 -8.23 -18.12 4.99
CA GLN A 83 -8.94 -17.09 5.76
C GLN A 83 -7.94 -16.18 6.45
N LEU A 84 -7.56 -15.10 5.77
CA LEU A 84 -6.61 -14.11 6.27
C LEU A 84 -7.18 -13.35 7.47
N LEU A 85 -6.39 -13.28 8.54
CA LEU A 85 -6.66 -12.61 9.80
C LEU A 85 -6.44 -11.11 9.65
N SER A 86 -7.54 -10.36 9.63
CA SER A 86 -7.50 -8.91 9.40
C SER A 86 -6.85 -8.13 10.55
N ASP A 87 -6.85 -8.69 11.77
CA ASP A 87 -6.18 -8.15 12.96
C ASP A 87 -4.66 -8.44 13.00
N GLN A 88 -4.17 -9.27 12.07
CA GLN A 88 -2.74 -9.54 11.88
C GLN A 88 -2.26 -9.12 10.49
N THR A 89 -2.99 -8.20 9.85
CA THR A 89 -2.64 -7.66 8.54
C THR A 89 -1.99 -6.30 8.72
N GLU A 90 -0.79 -6.15 8.17
CA GLU A 90 -0.06 -4.89 8.06
C GLU A 90 0.28 -4.66 6.59
N MET A 91 0.15 -3.43 6.11
CA MET A 91 0.43 -3.05 4.73
C MET A 91 1.27 -1.80 4.64
N LYS A 92 2.19 -1.80 3.67
CA LYS A 92 3.05 -0.67 3.36
C LYS A 92 3.00 -0.37 1.87
N VAL A 93 2.70 0.87 1.54
CA VAL A 93 2.76 1.40 0.17
C VAL A 93 4.10 2.07 -0.05
N ASP A 94 4.70 1.82 -1.21
CA ASP A 94 5.93 2.47 -1.65
C ASP A 94 5.58 3.68 -2.54
N THR A 95 5.76 4.87 -1.98
CA THR A 95 5.53 6.15 -2.69
C THR A 95 6.81 6.80 -3.19
N SER A 96 7.94 6.08 -3.16
CA SER A 96 9.24 6.62 -3.59
C SER A 96 9.24 7.13 -5.03
N SER A 97 8.42 6.55 -5.91
CA SER A 97 8.23 7.02 -7.29
C SER A 97 7.76 8.47 -7.39
N TRP A 98 7.12 9.01 -6.34
CA TRP A 98 6.61 10.38 -6.30
C TRP A 98 7.68 11.43 -5.96
N HIS A 99 8.67 11.06 -5.14
CA HIS A 99 9.58 12.03 -4.52
C HIS A 99 10.75 12.50 -5.42
N GLY A 100 10.87 11.95 -6.63
CA GLY A 100 12.00 12.23 -7.54
C GLY A 100 13.32 11.64 -7.04
N GLU A 101 14.33 11.58 -7.90
CA GLU A 101 15.69 11.27 -7.44
C GLU A 101 16.23 12.46 -6.62
N PRO A 102 16.97 12.22 -5.52
CA PRO A 102 17.62 13.30 -4.79
C PRO A 102 18.60 14.01 -5.74
N GLU A 103 18.47 15.33 -5.87
CA GLU A 103 19.44 16.14 -6.60
C GLU A 103 20.81 15.93 -5.93
N GLU A 104 21.76 15.31 -6.64
CA GLU A 104 23.15 15.28 -6.18
C GLU A 104 23.63 16.73 -6.11
N GLU A 105 23.92 17.23 -4.90
CA GLU A 105 24.58 18.52 -4.73
C GLU A 105 25.92 18.47 -5.49
N GLU A 106 25.98 19.08 -6.67
CA GLU A 106 27.24 19.32 -7.38
C GLU A 106 28.12 20.19 -6.47
N ASP A 107 29.07 19.52 -5.80
CA ASP A 107 30.10 20.13 -4.99
C ASP A 107 30.93 21.04 -5.90
N ALA A 108 30.60 22.34 -5.88
CA ALA A 108 31.24 23.36 -6.68
C ALA A 108 32.73 23.46 -6.31
N SER A 109 33.57 22.82 -7.12
CA SER A 109 35.03 22.87 -7.04
C SER A 109 35.61 24.20 -7.52
#